data_AF-A0A7W2RW80-F1
#
_entry.id   AF-A0A7W2RW80-F1
#
_cell.length_a   1.000
_cell.length_b   1.000
_cell.length_c   1.000
_cell.angle_alpha   90.00
_cell.angle_beta   90.00
_cell.angle_gamma   90.00
#
_symmetry.space_group_name_H-M   'P 1'
#
loop_
_entity.id
_entity.type
_entity.pdbx_description
1 polymer ?
#
loop_
_entity_poly.entity_id
_entity_poly.type
_entity_poly.pdbx_seq_one_letter_code
_entity_poly.pdbx_strand_id
1 'polypeptide(L)' 'MGRIQNYYLAGFIFCAALLNMFLENETVGIKVLCLVLLLGNFTFASLFHSLKNRVTDKKIKPIE' A
#
# COMPACT_ATOMS: atom_id res chain seq x y z
N MET A 1 -10.51 12.90 -0.65
CA MET A 1 -9.12 12.37 -0.66
C MET A 1 -8.68 11.72 0.67
N GLY A 2 -8.90 12.32 1.86
CA GLY A 2 -8.29 11.85 3.12
C GLY A 2 -8.72 10.47 3.68
N ARG A 3 -9.97 10.04 3.49
CA ARG A 3 -10.45 8.74 4.05
C ARG A 3 -9.80 7.51 3.41
N ILE A 4 -9.46 7.60 2.13
CA ILE A 4 -8.89 6.47 1.37
C ILE A 4 -7.42 6.30 1.74
N GLN A 5 -6.65 7.39 1.81
CA GLN A 5 -5.27 7.35 2.30
C GLN A 5 -5.18 6.79 3.73
N ASN A 6 -6.13 7.13 4.61
CA ASN A 6 -6.20 6.54 5.95
C ASN A 6 -6.43 5.02 5.94
N TYR A 7 -7.25 4.52 5.02
CA TYR A 7 -7.50 3.07 4.92
C TYR A 7 -6.25 2.31 4.49
N TYR A 8 -5.53 2.86 3.51
CA TYR A 8 -4.24 2.33 3.08
C TYR A 8 -3.21 2.40 4.21
N LEU A 9 -3.09 3.54 4.89
CA LEU A 9 -2.17 3.70 6.03
C LEU A 9 -2.47 2.70 7.15
N ALA A 10 -3.74 2.50 7.50
CA ALA A 10 -4.15 1.53 8.51
C ALA A 10 -3.79 0.09 8.10
N GLY A 11 -4.01 -0.28 6.83
CA GLY A 11 -3.59 -1.57 6.29
C GLY A 11 -2.08 -1.75 6.31
N PHE A 12 -1.31 -0.70 5.99
CA PHE A 12 0.14 -0.71 6.05
C PHE A 12 0.65 -0.92 7.48
N ILE A 13 0.10 -0.18 8.45
CA ILE A 13 0.45 -0.30 9.87
C ILE A 13 0.12 -1.70 10.39
N PHE A 14 -1.04 -2.25 10.03
CA PHE A 14 -1.45 -3.61 10.41
C PHE A 14 -0.52 -4.68 9.85
N CYS A 15 -0.21 -4.61 8.54
CA CYS A 15 0.73 -5.54 7.94
C CYS A 15 2.13 -5.39 8.51
N ALA A 16 2.59 -4.18 8.81
CA ALA A 16 3.88 -3.95 9.45
C ALA A 16 3.93 -4.57 10.86
N ALA A 17 2.87 -4.42 11.66
CA ALA A 17 2.78 -5.00 13.00
C ALA A 17 2.80 -6.54 12.96
N LEU A 18 2.02 -7.16 12.07
CA LEU A 18 2.06 -8.61 11.85
C LEU A 18 3.45 -9.08 11.42
N LEU A 19 4.05 -8.41 10.44
CA LEU A 19 5.37 -8.74 9.93
C LEU A 19 6.43 -8.68 11.04
N ASN A 20 6.35 -7.65 11.90
CA ASN A 20 7.27 -7.49 13.02
C ASN A 20 7.12 -8.61 14.07
N MET A 21 5.89 -9.08 14.31
CA MET A 21 5.62 -10.22 15.19
C MET A 21 6.20 -11.53 14.63
N PHE A 22 6.09 -11.76 13.32
CA PHE A 22 6.70 -12.94 12.66
C PHE A 22 8.22 -12.88 12.61
N LEU A 23 8.78 -11.68 12.49
CA LEU A 23 10.21 -11.46 12.36
C LEU A 23 10.94 -11.34 13.70
N GLU A 24 10.27 -11.41 14.85
CA GLU A 24 10.87 -11.07 16.15
C GLU A 24 12.25 -11.73 16.37
N ASN A 25 12.35 -13.02 16.02
CA ASN A 25 13.57 -13.84 16.15
C ASN A 25 14.46 -13.89 14.90
N GLU A 26 14.10 -13.16 13.84
CA GLU A 26 14.82 -13.19 12.56
C GLU A 26 15.97 -12.18 12.49
N THR A 27 16.90 -12.45 11.57
CA THR A 27 18.06 -11.59 11.33
C THR A 27 17.66 -10.21 10.82
N VAL A 28 18.46 -9.19 11.16
CA VAL A 28 18.23 -7.79 10.75
C VAL A 28 18.08 -7.65 9.23
N GLY A 29 18.84 -8.45 8.45
CA GLY A 29 18.74 -8.45 7.00
C GLY A 29 17.35 -8.84 6.49
N ILE A 30 16.76 -9.90 7.05
CA ILE A 30 15.41 -10.36 6.68
C ILE A 30 14.36 -9.33 7.09
N LYS A 31 14.51 -8.70 8.26
CA LYS A 31 13.65 -7.61 8.73
C LYS A 31 13.61 -6.44 7.74
N VAL A 32 14.78 -5.99 7.28
CA VAL A 32 14.90 -4.90 6.32
C VAL A 32 14.31 -5.30 4.96
N LEU A 33 14.60 -6.50 4.47
CA LEU A 33 14.10 -6.99 3.19
C LEU A 33 12.56 -7.05 3.18
N CYS A 34 11.96 -7.54 4.26
CA CYS A 34 10.51 -7.59 4.45
C CYS A 34 9.87 -6.20 4.50
N LEU A 35 10.49 -5.23 5.19
CA LEU A 35 10.02 -3.84 5.19
C LEU A 35 10.07 -3.20 3.79
N VAL A 36 11.14 -3.44 3.03
CA VAL A 36 11.28 -2.93 1.65
C VAL A 36 10.21 -3.53 0.74
N LEU A 37 9.96 -4.84 0.84
CA LEU A 37 8.89 -5.52 0.09
C LEU A 37 7.51 -4.97 0.46
N LEU A 38 7.25 -4.73 1.75
CA LEU A 38 5.99 -4.16 2.23
C LEU A 38 5.77 -2.73 1.70
N LEU A 39 6.79 -1.88 1.74
CA LEU A 39 6.78 -0.52 1.19
C LEU A 39 6.57 -0.51 -0.33
N GLY A 40 7.23 -1.42 -1.04
CA GLY A 40 7.04 -1.60 -2.48
C GLY A 40 5.59 -1.94 -2.79
N ASN A 41 5.03 -2.95 -2.12
CA ASN A 41 3.66 -3.40 -2.33
C ASN A 41 2.65 -2.29 -2.02
N PHE A 42 2.88 -1.53 -0.94
CA PHE A 42 2.06 -0.37 -0.58
C PHE A 42 2.08 0.75 -1.64
N THR A 43 3.27 1.06 -2.15
CA THR A 43 3.47 2.08 -3.19
C THR A 43 2.80 1.65 -4.49
N PHE A 44 2.98 0.39 -4.90
CA PHE A 44 2.31 -0.17 -6.07
C PHE A 44 0.79 -0.19 -5.93
N ALA A 45 0.26 -0.62 -4.79
CA ALA A 45 -1.18 -0.63 -4.53
C ALA A 45 -1.77 0.79 -4.57
N SER A 46 -1.09 1.77 -3.96
CA SER A 46 -1.50 3.18 -3.97
C SER A 46 -1.45 3.79 -5.38
N LEU A 47 -0.37 3.55 -6.12
CA LEU A 47 -0.20 4.03 -7.50
C LEU A 47 -1.19 3.37 -8.45
N PHE A 48 -1.38 2.04 -8.35
CA PHE A 48 -2.33 1.29 -9.16
C PHE A 48 -3.76 1.74 -8.88
N HIS A 49 -4.13 1.96 -7.63
CA HIS A 49 -5.45 2.50 -7.28
C HIS A 49 -5.62 3.93 -7.80
N SER A 50 -4.61 4.80 -7.67
CA SER A 50 -4.64 6.16 -8.21
C SER A 50 -4.74 6.18 -9.75
N LEU A 51 -4.00 5.31 -10.43
CA LEU A 51 -4.07 5.10 -11.87
C LEU A 51 -5.44 4.56 -12.30
N LYS A 52 -5.94 3.52 -11.63
CA LYS A 52 -7.29 2.97 -11.86
C LYS A 52 -8.34 4.06 -11.73
N ASN A 53 -8.28 4.87 -10.67
CA ASN A 53 -9.23 5.96 -10.47
C ASN A 53 -9.14 6.99 -11.60
N ARG A 54 -7.92 7.39 -12.02
CA ARG A 54 -7.70 8.32 -13.15
C ARG A 54 -8.15 7.75 -14.51
N VAL A 55 -7.99 6.44 -14.73
CA VAL A 55 -8.40 5.77 -15.98
C VAL A 55 -9.93 5.61 -16.03
N THR A 56 -10.56 5.26 -14.90
CA THR A 56 -12.02 5.17 -14.81
C THR A 56 -12.69 6.54 -14.88
N ASP A 57 -12.13 7.57 -14.26
CA ASP A 57 -12.60 8.96 -14.37
C ASP A 57 -12.56 9.47 -15.81
N LYS A 58 -11.53 9.11 -16.58
CA LYS A 58 -11.45 9.38 -18.04
C LYS A 58 -12.49 8.64 -18.88
N LYS A 59 -13.11 7.56 -18.39
CA LYS A 59 -14.20 6.88 -19.10
C LYS A 59 -15.59 7.47 -18.82
N ILE A 60 -15.71 8.37 -17.85
CA ILE A 60 -16.97 9.03 -17.46
C ILE A 60 -16.81 10.55 -17.64
N LYS A 61 -16.47 10.98 -18.85
CA LYS A 61 -16.97 12.27 -19.33
C LYS A 61 -18.08 11.95 -20.32
N PRO A 62 -19.37 12.06 -19.95
CA PRO A 62 -20.39 12.22 -20.97
C PRO A 62 -19.97 13.44 -21.80
N ILE A 63 -19.81 13.20 -23.08
CA ILE A 63 -19.64 14.25 -24.08
C ILE A 63 -20.96 15.01 -24.04
N GLU A 64 -20.94 16.20 -23.41
CA GLU A 64 -21.98 17.21 -23.57
C GLU A 64 -21.77 17.94 -24.89
#